data_AF-G3J5J7-F1
#
_entry.id   AF-G3J5J7-F1
#
_cell.length_a   1.000
_cell.length_b   1.000
_cell.length_c   1.000
_cell.angle_alpha   90.00
_cell.angle_beta   90.00
_cell.angle_gamma   90.00
#
_symmetry.space_group_name_H-M   'P 1'
#
loop_
_entity.id
_entity.type
_entity.pdbx_description
1 polymer ?
#
loop_
_entity_poly.entity_id
_entity_poly.type
_entity_poly.pdbx_seq_one_letter_code
_entity_poly.pdbx_strand_id
1 'polypeptide(L)'
;MPKSRGSAKVHQRLSVSLGDGILPQTSSLPQTSFDCFANSRADALHVCDLQEKFRTAIHEFDKVVTTTEKLLAFAKAASIPVHVTTQTAAKLGPTVPSVAAHLTSTPIDKTRFSMLVPAVEARLTPASQVALVGIESHICITQTALDLRDAGHAVYVIADGVSSCNRQEVVVALDRLRAEPGVSVTSSESWMYECLGDAAHPAFKPLITIVKGAGENTKNVLASLPPMPKI
;
A
#
# COMPACT_ATOMS: atom_id res chain seq x y z
N MET A 1 -86.50 -22.19 10.24
CA MET A 1 -86.92 -23.07 11.36
C MET A 1 -86.61 -24.52 10.97
N PRO A 2 -86.26 -25.45 11.88
CA PRO A 2 -85.79 -25.36 13.28
C PRO A 2 -84.46 -26.14 13.53
N LYS A 3 -83.58 -25.68 14.44
CA LYS A 3 -83.28 -26.16 15.82
C LYS A 3 -82.27 -27.33 15.98
N SER A 4 -81.11 -26.94 16.55
CA SER A 4 -80.41 -27.49 17.74
C SER A 4 -80.06 -28.99 17.84
N ARG A 5 -78.81 -29.29 18.19
CA ARG A 5 -78.36 -29.63 19.56
C ARG A 5 -76.84 -29.88 19.57
N GLY A 6 -76.17 -29.44 20.64
CA GLY A 6 -74.74 -29.63 20.87
C GLY A 6 -74.41 -30.75 21.84
N SER A 7 -73.11 -31.00 21.98
CA SER A 7 -72.33 -31.77 22.98
C SER A 7 -71.19 -32.48 22.23
N ALA A 8 -69.94 -32.61 22.67
CA ALA A 8 -69.26 -32.21 23.90
C ALA A 8 -67.75 -32.09 23.60
N LYS A 9 -67.05 -31.38 24.48
CA LYS A 9 -65.60 -31.14 24.50
C LYS A 9 -64.79 -32.44 24.63
N VAL A 10 -63.69 -32.54 23.89
CA VAL A 10 -62.47 -33.22 24.32
C VAL A 10 -61.33 -32.22 24.21
N HIS A 11 -60.80 -31.83 25.38
CA HIS A 11 -59.60 -31.03 25.52
C HIS A 11 -58.39 -31.90 25.18
N GLN A 12 -57.71 -31.62 24.07
CA GLN A 12 -56.34 -32.08 23.86
C GLN A 12 -55.42 -30.89 24.12
N ARG A 13 -54.67 -30.97 25.23
CA ARG A 13 -53.62 -30.02 25.58
C ARG A 13 -52.50 -30.14 24.55
N LEU A 14 -52.37 -29.15 23.66
CA LEU A 14 -51.13 -28.91 22.93
C LEU A 14 -50.25 -28.03 23.82
N SER A 15 -49.28 -28.65 24.47
CA SER A 15 -48.15 -27.98 25.11
C SER A 15 -47.26 -27.38 24.01
N VAL A 16 -47.40 -26.08 23.77
CA VAL A 16 -46.45 -25.33 22.94
C VAL A 16 -45.22 -25.10 23.80
N SER A 17 -44.14 -25.82 23.47
CA SER A 17 -42.80 -25.57 24.00
C SER A 17 -42.37 -24.17 23.57
N LEU A 18 -42.03 -23.31 24.53
CA LEU A 18 -41.27 -22.10 24.28
C LEU A 18 -39.90 -22.53 23.72
N GLY A 19 -39.74 -22.36 22.41
CA GLY A 19 -38.45 -22.50 21.73
C GLY A 19 -37.63 -21.25 22.00
N ASP A 20 -36.44 -21.46 22.53
CA ASP A 20 -35.49 -20.44 22.93
C ASP A 20 -35.22 -19.43 21.80
N GLY A 21 -35.30 -18.16 22.16
CA GLY A 21 -34.98 -17.05 21.27
C GLY A 21 -33.51 -17.11 20.84
N ILE A 22 -33.29 -17.28 19.55
CA ILE A 22 -31.99 -17.02 18.92
C ILE A 22 -32.12 -15.69 18.18
N LEU A 23 -31.66 -14.63 18.83
CA LEU A 23 -31.35 -13.36 18.18
C LEU A 23 -30.22 -13.59 17.17
N PRO A 24 -30.30 -13.08 15.93
CA PRO A 24 -29.20 -13.16 14.98
C PRO A 24 -28.04 -12.32 15.51
N GLN A 25 -26.89 -12.98 15.71
CA GLN A 25 -25.66 -12.30 16.10
C GLN A 25 -25.23 -11.36 14.98
N THR A 26 -25.24 -10.06 15.28
CA THR A 26 -24.54 -9.05 14.50
C THR A 26 -23.06 -9.40 14.51
N SER A 27 -22.50 -9.72 13.34
CA SER A 27 -21.07 -9.87 13.13
C SER A 27 -20.38 -8.56 13.49
N SER A 28 -19.80 -8.49 14.69
CA SER A 28 -18.96 -7.40 15.11
C SER A 28 -17.78 -7.29 14.16
N LEU A 29 -17.62 -6.12 13.55
CA LEU A 29 -16.37 -5.68 12.91
C LEU A 29 -15.19 -6.01 13.82
N PRO A 30 -14.02 -6.44 13.28
CA PRO A 30 -12.88 -6.72 14.12
C PRO A 30 -12.49 -5.43 14.85
N GLN A 31 -12.61 -5.48 16.18
CA GLN A 31 -12.06 -4.47 17.06
C GLN A 31 -10.57 -4.41 16.78
N THR A 32 -10.07 -3.24 16.40
CA THR A 32 -8.63 -2.98 16.30
C THR A 32 -8.07 -2.96 17.73
N SER A 33 -7.81 -4.13 18.29
CA SER A 33 -6.98 -4.28 19.47
C SER A 33 -5.56 -3.90 19.07
N PHE A 34 -5.11 -2.74 19.54
CA PHE A 34 -3.68 -2.44 19.66
C PHE A 34 -3.09 -3.40 20.69
N ASP A 35 -2.81 -4.63 20.27
CA ASP A 35 -2.01 -5.55 21.07
C ASP A 35 -0.54 -5.12 20.97
N CYS A 36 -0.01 -4.78 22.13
CA CYS A 36 1.37 -4.36 22.34
C CYS A 36 2.33 -5.57 22.28
N PHE A 37 3.54 -5.30 21.77
CA PHE A 37 4.71 -6.17 21.62
C PHE A 37 4.77 -7.08 20.37
N ALA A 38 5.46 -6.55 19.34
CA ALA A 38 6.09 -7.29 18.26
C ALA A 38 5.17 -8.14 17.35
N ASN A 39 4.10 -7.56 16.82
CA ASN A 39 3.62 -8.04 15.54
C ASN A 39 4.63 -7.54 14.48
N SER A 40 5.56 -8.38 14.05
CA SER A 40 6.53 -8.01 13.01
C SER A 40 5.77 -7.77 11.71
N ARG A 41 5.33 -6.52 11.48
CA ARG A 41 4.74 -6.12 10.21
C ARG A 41 5.78 -6.42 9.13
N ALA A 42 5.41 -7.26 8.17
CA ALA A 42 6.29 -7.61 7.06
C ALA A 42 6.28 -6.48 6.04
N ASP A 43 7.04 -5.42 6.32
CA ASP A 43 7.19 -4.28 5.43
C ASP A 43 8.02 -4.66 4.19
N ALA A 44 7.69 -4.09 3.04
CA ALA A 44 8.49 -4.21 1.83
C ALA A 44 8.49 -2.89 1.05
N LEU A 45 9.62 -2.57 0.41
CA LEU A 45 9.74 -1.42 -0.49
C LEU A 45 9.82 -1.91 -1.94
N HIS A 46 8.89 -1.45 -2.77
CA HIS A 46 8.85 -1.71 -4.20
C HIS A 46 9.26 -0.46 -4.99
N VAL A 47 10.32 -0.58 -5.80
CA VAL A 47 10.81 0.46 -6.70
C VAL A 47 10.41 0.12 -8.14
N CYS A 48 9.47 0.88 -8.68
CA CYS A 48 8.82 0.64 -9.95
C CYS A 48 9.50 1.41 -11.09
N ASP A 49 10.21 0.69 -11.96
CA ASP A 49 10.54 1.10 -13.33
C ASP A 49 11.27 2.45 -13.48
N LEU A 50 12.09 2.86 -12.50
CA LEU A 50 12.91 4.08 -12.57
C LEU A 50 14.09 3.92 -13.53
N GLN A 51 13.81 3.99 -14.83
CA GLN A 51 14.78 3.71 -15.91
C GLN A 51 15.26 4.98 -16.61
N GLU A 52 16.49 4.93 -17.15
CA GLU A 52 17.16 6.09 -17.74
C GLU A 52 16.37 6.75 -18.89
N LYS A 53 15.69 5.99 -19.75
CA LYS A 53 14.95 6.60 -20.87
C LYS A 53 13.72 7.40 -20.45
N PHE A 54 13.24 7.24 -19.22
CA PHE A 54 12.14 8.04 -18.68
C PHE A 54 12.57 9.39 -18.12
N ARG A 55 13.88 9.60 -17.89
CA ARG A 55 14.41 10.76 -17.17
C ARG A 55 13.91 12.10 -17.74
N THR A 56 13.78 12.21 -19.05
CA THR A 56 13.35 13.45 -19.73
C THR A 56 11.84 13.53 -19.99
N ALA A 57 11.14 12.40 -19.90
CA ALA A 57 9.70 12.32 -20.19
C ALA A 57 8.85 12.53 -18.94
N ILE A 58 9.33 12.08 -17.79
CA ILE A 58 8.61 12.14 -16.52
C ILE A 58 8.71 13.53 -15.90
N HIS A 59 7.57 14.05 -15.46
CA HIS A 59 7.51 15.28 -14.68
C HIS A 59 8.32 15.11 -13.39
N GLU A 60 9.32 15.96 -13.16
CA GLU A 60 10.08 15.99 -11.91
C GLU A 60 10.74 14.63 -11.56
N PHE A 61 11.23 13.92 -12.57
CA PHE A 61 11.85 12.60 -12.41
C PHE A 61 12.92 12.55 -11.31
N ASP A 62 13.82 13.54 -11.26
CA ASP A 62 14.91 13.58 -10.28
C ASP A 62 14.40 13.72 -8.83
N LYS A 63 13.20 14.31 -8.63
CA LYS A 63 12.54 14.35 -7.32
C LYS A 63 12.07 12.96 -6.90
N VAL A 64 11.55 12.16 -7.84
CA VAL A 64 11.21 10.74 -7.58
C VAL A 64 12.45 9.93 -7.20
N VAL A 65 13.56 10.12 -7.92
CA VAL A 65 14.85 9.49 -7.62
C VAL A 65 15.33 9.88 -6.21
N THR A 66 15.28 11.18 -5.88
CA THR A 66 15.70 11.71 -4.57
C THR A 66 14.91 11.08 -3.42
N THR A 67 13.59 10.94 -3.55
CA THR A 67 12.76 10.26 -2.55
C THR A 67 13.06 8.77 -2.49
N THR A 68 13.31 8.13 -3.64
CA THR A 68 13.65 6.71 -3.71
C THR A 68 14.96 6.40 -2.99
N GLU A 69 16.00 7.21 -3.18
CA GLU A 69 17.29 7.06 -2.47
C GLU A 69 17.13 7.21 -0.96
N LYS A 70 16.31 8.17 -0.51
CA LYS A 70 15.96 8.34 0.90
C LYS A 70 15.32 7.07 1.47
N LEU A 71 14.34 6.50 0.76
CA LEU A 71 13.67 5.26 1.16
C LEU A 71 14.60 4.04 1.12
N LEU A 72 15.50 3.95 0.15
CA LEU A 72 16.48 2.87 0.07
C LEU A 72 17.49 2.91 1.22
N ALA A 73 17.93 4.10 1.60
CA ALA A 73 18.78 4.30 2.78
C ALA A 73 18.06 3.84 4.07
N PHE A 74 16.78 4.20 4.21
CA PHE A 74 15.97 3.76 5.34
C PHE A 74 15.72 2.25 5.32
N ALA A 75 15.33 1.68 4.18
CA ALA A 75 15.06 0.26 4.04
C ALA A 75 16.30 -0.58 4.43
N LYS A 76 17.49 -0.15 4.02
CA LYS A 76 18.75 -0.76 4.47
C LYS A 76 18.92 -0.68 5.99
N ALA A 77 18.67 0.48 6.60
CA ALA A 77 18.83 0.67 8.05
C ALA A 77 17.81 -0.11 8.90
N ALA A 78 16.60 -0.28 8.39
CA ALA A 78 15.51 -1.02 9.02
C ALA A 78 15.44 -2.50 8.59
N SER A 79 16.35 -2.96 7.73
CA SER A 79 16.34 -4.31 7.16
C SER A 79 15.03 -4.67 6.45
N ILE A 80 14.42 -3.69 5.79
CA ILE A 80 13.21 -3.86 4.98
C ILE A 80 13.61 -4.42 3.60
N PRO A 81 13.00 -5.52 3.14
CA PRO A 81 13.24 -6.07 1.80
C PRO A 81 12.87 -5.07 0.70
N VAL A 82 13.71 -5.03 -0.34
CA VAL A 82 13.53 -4.17 -1.51
C VAL A 82 13.32 -5.02 -2.76
N HIS A 83 12.28 -4.73 -3.52
CA HIS A 83 12.01 -5.33 -4.82
C HIS A 83 12.00 -4.26 -5.90
N VAL A 84 12.80 -4.46 -6.96
CA VAL A 84 12.94 -3.48 -8.04
C VAL A 84 12.57 -4.14 -9.35
N THR A 85 11.83 -3.41 -10.19
CA THR A 85 11.51 -3.84 -11.55
C THR A 85 12.03 -2.86 -12.59
N THR A 86 12.15 -3.37 -13.80
CA THR A 86 12.26 -2.57 -15.03
C THR A 86 11.15 -2.98 -15.98
N GLN A 87 10.62 -2.03 -16.75
CA GLN A 87 9.71 -2.31 -17.85
C GLN A 87 10.53 -2.46 -19.13
N THR A 88 10.57 -3.65 -19.72
CA THR A 88 11.24 -3.93 -21.01
C THR A 88 12.62 -3.26 -21.14
N ALA A 89 13.57 -3.58 -20.26
CA ALA A 89 14.85 -2.88 -20.09
C ALA A 89 15.65 -2.73 -21.41
N ALA A 90 15.57 -3.72 -22.30
CA ALA A 90 16.19 -3.63 -23.63
C ALA A 90 15.70 -2.40 -24.43
N LYS A 91 14.45 -1.99 -24.24
CA LYS A 91 13.83 -0.84 -24.90
C LYS A 91 13.93 0.43 -24.08
N LEU A 92 13.70 0.37 -22.77
CA LEU A 92 13.56 1.54 -21.89
C LEU A 92 14.81 1.86 -21.06
N GLY A 93 15.89 1.08 -21.24
CA GLY A 93 17.15 1.25 -20.52
C GLY A 93 17.15 0.62 -19.14
N PRO A 94 18.30 0.61 -18.47
CA PRO A 94 18.44 0.09 -17.12
C PRO A 94 17.82 1.03 -16.09
N THR A 95 17.65 0.55 -14.86
CA THR A 95 17.42 1.40 -13.69
C THR A 95 18.49 2.49 -13.60
N VAL A 96 18.11 3.69 -13.18
CA VAL A 96 19.04 4.83 -13.12
C VAL A 96 20.23 4.55 -12.19
N PRO A 97 21.46 4.97 -12.55
CA PRO A 97 22.68 4.58 -11.83
C PRO A 97 22.65 4.90 -10.34
N SER A 98 22.07 6.04 -9.96
CA SER A 98 22.06 6.48 -8.56
C SER A 98 21.21 5.57 -7.68
N VAL A 99 20.02 5.15 -8.15
CA VAL A 99 19.19 4.11 -7.53
C VAL A 99 19.88 2.75 -7.58
N ALA A 100 20.45 2.38 -8.73
CA ALA A 100 21.12 1.08 -8.93
C ALA A 100 22.27 0.86 -7.93
N ALA A 101 22.98 1.92 -7.54
CA ALA A 101 24.08 1.86 -6.56
C ALA A 101 23.65 1.39 -5.15
N HIS A 102 22.36 1.43 -4.83
CA HIS A 102 21.81 0.93 -3.56
C HIS A 102 21.34 -0.52 -3.63
N LEU A 103 21.23 -1.10 -4.82
CA LEU A 103 20.58 -2.40 -5.01
C LEU A 103 21.56 -3.55 -4.74
N THR A 104 21.09 -4.55 -4.00
CA THR A 104 21.83 -5.79 -3.71
C THR A 104 21.44 -6.94 -4.63
N SER A 105 20.41 -6.77 -5.45
CA SER A 105 19.93 -7.76 -6.40
C SER A 105 19.56 -7.11 -7.73
N THR A 106 19.64 -7.90 -8.80
CA THR A 106 19.27 -7.44 -10.14
C THR A 106 17.77 -7.14 -10.20
N PRO A 107 17.36 -5.98 -10.78
CA PRO A 107 15.96 -5.69 -11.05
C PRO A 107 15.28 -6.81 -11.87
N ILE A 108 14.01 -7.07 -11.58
CA ILE A 108 13.18 -8.01 -12.35
C ILE A 108 12.64 -7.28 -13.58
N ASP A 109 13.10 -7.67 -14.77
CA ASP A 109 12.56 -7.13 -16.01
C ASP A 109 11.20 -7.75 -16.33
N LYS A 110 10.24 -6.91 -16.73
CA LYS A 110 8.86 -7.32 -17.01
C LYS A 110 8.28 -6.61 -18.24
N THR A 111 7.25 -7.25 -18.79
CA THR A 111 6.35 -6.65 -19.80
C THR A 111 4.99 -6.27 -19.21
N ARG A 112 4.54 -6.93 -18.13
CA ARG A 112 3.34 -6.57 -17.38
C ARG A 112 3.56 -5.21 -16.71
N PHE A 113 2.54 -4.34 -16.74
CA PHE A 113 2.64 -3.03 -16.08
C PHE A 113 2.77 -3.15 -14.56
N SER A 114 1.91 -3.96 -13.94
CA SER A 114 2.04 -4.29 -12.51
C SER A 114 3.35 -5.00 -12.19
N MET A 115 3.98 -4.63 -11.07
CA MET A 115 5.16 -5.30 -10.51
C MET A 115 4.84 -6.68 -9.95
N LEU A 116 3.58 -7.01 -9.66
CA LEU A 116 3.17 -8.30 -9.09
C LEU A 116 3.19 -9.40 -10.16
N VAL A 117 4.39 -9.70 -10.64
CA VAL A 117 4.72 -10.85 -11.49
C VAL A 117 5.19 -12.01 -10.60
N PRO A 118 5.16 -13.27 -11.06
CA PRO A 118 5.49 -14.43 -10.21
C PRO A 118 6.85 -14.33 -9.49
N ALA A 119 7.85 -13.71 -10.12
CA ALA A 119 9.17 -13.53 -9.53
C ALA A 119 9.22 -12.51 -8.37
N VAL A 120 8.31 -11.52 -8.36
CA VAL A 120 8.14 -10.57 -7.24
C VAL A 120 7.24 -11.18 -6.18
N GLU A 121 6.12 -11.77 -6.58
CA GLU A 121 5.16 -12.43 -5.68
C GLU A 121 5.83 -13.52 -4.82
N ALA A 122 6.69 -14.34 -5.42
CA ALA A 122 7.42 -15.39 -4.70
C ALA A 122 8.41 -14.87 -3.63
N ARG A 123 8.71 -13.56 -3.62
CA ARG A 123 9.60 -12.92 -2.65
C ARG A 123 8.83 -12.13 -1.58
N LEU A 124 7.53 -11.96 -1.75
CA LEU A 124 6.70 -11.15 -0.87
C LEU A 124 6.08 -12.04 0.22
N THR A 125 6.11 -11.57 1.47
CA THR A 125 5.46 -12.30 2.57
C THR A 125 3.95 -12.07 2.48
N PRO A 126 3.10 -13.10 2.68
CA PRO A 126 1.65 -12.92 2.72
C PRO A 126 1.24 -11.84 3.73
N ALA A 127 0.24 -11.02 3.38
CA ALA A 127 -0.22 -9.90 4.19
C ALA A 127 0.86 -8.85 4.55
N SER A 128 1.89 -8.70 3.71
CA SER A 128 2.86 -7.60 3.79
C SER A 128 2.25 -6.20 3.70
N GLN A 129 2.95 -5.22 4.27
CA GLN A 129 2.72 -3.80 4.08
C GLN A 129 3.70 -3.28 3.01
N VAL A 130 3.22 -2.88 1.84
CA VAL A 130 4.08 -2.61 0.68
C VAL A 130 4.08 -1.12 0.33
N ALA A 131 5.24 -0.48 0.45
CA ALA A 131 5.45 0.87 -0.07
C ALA A 131 5.79 0.85 -1.56
N LEU A 132 5.08 1.64 -2.36
CA LEU A 132 5.30 1.83 -3.79
C LEU A 132 5.94 3.19 -4.07
N VAL A 133 7.09 3.16 -4.75
CA VAL A 133 7.80 4.34 -5.27
C VAL A 133 8.16 4.08 -6.73
N GLY A 134 8.19 5.11 -7.58
CA GLY A 134 8.59 5.00 -8.99
C GLY A 134 7.54 5.50 -9.98
N ILE A 135 7.52 4.93 -11.18
CA ILE A 135 6.76 5.44 -12.32
C ILE A 135 6.09 4.31 -13.14
N GLU A 136 5.07 4.59 -13.94
CA GLU A 136 4.26 5.81 -13.93
C GLU A 136 3.11 5.70 -12.93
N SER A 137 2.79 6.80 -12.24
CA SER A 137 1.78 6.84 -11.17
C SER A 137 0.44 6.26 -11.63
N HIS A 138 0.00 6.63 -12.84
CA HIS A 138 -1.29 6.23 -13.42
C HIS A 138 -1.29 4.87 -14.13
N ILE A 139 -0.11 4.28 -14.37
CA ILE A 139 0.03 3.00 -15.09
C ILE A 139 0.59 1.92 -14.17
N CYS A 140 1.91 1.79 -14.06
CA CYS A 140 2.56 0.69 -13.35
C CYS A 140 2.30 0.78 -11.85
N ILE A 141 2.39 1.98 -11.24
CA ILE A 141 2.12 2.15 -9.81
C ILE A 141 0.66 1.81 -9.50
N THR A 142 -0.30 2.38 -10.24
CA THR A 142 -1.73 2.13 -10.01
C THR A 142 -2.07 0.65 -10.17
N GLN A 143 -1.64 0.01 -11.26
CA GLN A 143 -1.93 -1.42 -11.48
C GLN A 143 -1.24 -2.31 -10.44
N THR A 144 -0.02 -1.96 -10.01
CA THR A 144 0.66 -2.67 -8.92
C THR A 144 -0.09 -2.54 -7.60
N ALA A 145 -0.57 -1.34 -7.26
CA ALA A 145 -1.31 -1.09 -6.03
C ALA A 145 -2.60 -1.91 -5.96
N LEU A 146 -3.36 -1.94 -7.07
CA LEU A 146 -4.61 -2.70 -7.15
C LEU A 146 -4.35 -4.21 -7.07
N ASP A 147 -3.37 -4.72 -7.81
CA ASP A 147 -3.01 -6.15 -7.76
C ASP A 147 -2.53 -6.59 -6.37
N LEU A 148 -1.70 -5.78 -5.69
CA LEU A 148 -1.22 -6.07 -4.33
C LEU A 148 -2.37 -6.06 -3.31
N ARG A 149 -3.27 -5.09 -3.40
CA ARG A 149 -4.47 -5.03 -2.56
C ARG A 149 -5.33 -6.27 -2.77
N ASP A 150 -5.59 -6.63 -4.02
CA ASP A 150 -6.43 -7.79 -4.36
C ASP A 150 -5.79 -9.11 -3.90
N ALA A 151 -4.46 -9.15 -3.79
CA ALA A 151 -3.69 -10.24 -3.18
C ALA A 151 -3.65 -10.20 -1.63
N GLY A 152 -4.29 -9.23 -0.98
CA GLY A 152 -4.42 -9.16 0.48
C GLY A 152 -3.28 -8.43 1.19
N HIS A 153 -2.48 -7.65 0.47
CA HIS A 153 -1.45 -6.77 1.05
C HIS A 153 -2.03 -5.39 1.38
N ALA A 154 -1.52 -4.73 2.42
CA ALA A 154 -1.78 -3.30 2.57
C ALA A 154 -0.79 -2.51 1.73
N VAL A 155 -1.28 -1.50 1.02
CA VAL A 155 -0.46 -0.76 0.06
C VAL A 155 -0.28 0.68 0.50
N TYR A 156 0.95 1.18 0.44
CA TYR A 156 1.32 2.55 0.72
C TYR A 156 1.91 3.19 -0.53
N VAL A 157 1.15 4.05 -1.20
CA VAL A 157 1.65 4.80 -2.36
C VAL A 157 2.33 6.07 -1.87
N ILE A 158 3.62 6.19 -2.12
CA ILE A 158 4.44 7.29 -1.63
C ILE A 158 4.29 8.49 -2.59
N ALA A 159 3.43 9.45 -2.23
CA ALA A 159 3.04 10.56 -3.08
C ALA A 159 4.24 11.41 -3.55
N ASP A 160 5.19 11.69 -2.66
CA ASP A 160 6.45 12.40 -2.95
C ASP A 160 7.50 11.52 -3.64
N GLY A 161 7.13 10.29 -4.02
CA GLY A 161 7.98 9.32 -4.66
C GLY A 161 7.31 8.66 -5.87
N VAL A 162 6.27 9.25 -6.44
CA VAL A 162 5.66 8.78 -7.69
C VAL A 162 5.42 9.94 -8.65
N SER A 163 5.51 9.66 -9.95
CA SER A 163 5.21 10.64 -10.98
C SER A 163 4.79 9.99 -12.29
N SER A 164 4.41 10.81 -13.27
CA SER A 164 4.01 10.43 -14.63
C SER A 164 4.55 11.46 -15.62
N CYS A 165 4.45 11.17 -16.92
CA CYS A 165 4.83 12.14 -17.95
C CYS A 165 4.06 13.45 -17.81
N ASN A 166 2.73 13.35 -17.69
CA ASN A 166 1.86 14.49 -17.47
C ASN A 166 1.62 14.68 -15.97
N ARG A 167 1.90 15.88 -15.45
CA ARG A 167 1.68 16.22 -14.04
C ARG A 167 0.24 15.97 -13.58
N GLN A 168 -0.74 16.21 -14.46
CA GLN A 168 -2.17 16.03 -14.17
C GLN A 168 -2.52 14.56 -13.90
N GLU A 169 -1.85 13.62 -14.58
CA GLU A 169 -2.05 12.18 -14.38
C GLU A 169 -1.57 11.73 -12.99
N VAL A 170 -0.62 12.46 -12.39
CA VAL A 170 -0.23 12.24 -10.99
C VAL A 170 -1.40 12.51 -10.06
N VAL A 171 -2.13 13.60 -10.27
CA VAL A 171 -3.31 13.95 -9.45
C VAL A 171 -4.40 12.90 -9.58
N VAL A 172 -4.76 12.59 -10.82
CA VAL A 172 -5.82 11.61 -11.14
C VAL A 172 -5.49 10.25 -10.53
N ALA A 173 -4.24 9.79 -10.66
CA ALA A 173 -3.80 8.53 -10.09
C ALA A 173 -3.87 8.53 -8.55
N LEU A 174 -3.33 9.57 -7.89
CA LEU A 174 -3.32 9.64 -6.43
C LEU A 174 -4.73 9.76 -5.84
N ASP A 175 -5.62 10.54 -6.46
CA ASP A 175 -7.00 10.68 -6.00
C ASP A 175 -7.79 9.39 -6.18
N ARG A 176 -7.60 8.70 -7.32
CA ARG A 176 -8.16 7.37 -7.52
C ARG A 176 -7.67 6.40 -6.44
N LEU A 177 -6.35 6.33 -6.21
CA LEU A 177 -5.74 5.41 -5.26
C LEU A 177 -6.16 5.70 -3.80
N ARG A 178 -6.41 6.96 -3.44
CA ARG A 178 -6.99 7.33 -2.12
C ARG A 178 -8.40 6.77 -1.91
N ALA A 179 -9.18 6.62 -2.97
CA ALA A 179 -10.55 6.12 -2.90
C ALA A 179 -10.63 4.58 -2.82
N GLU A 180 -9.52 3.88 -3.08
CA GLU A 180 -9.46 2.41 -3.06
C GLU A 180 -9.25 1.89 -1.62
N PRO A 181 -10.17 1.08 -1.06
CA PRO A 181 -9.97 0.48 0.26
C PRO A 181 -8.69 -0.37 0.31
N GLY A 182 -7.93 -0.27 1.40
CA GLY A 182 -6.66 -1.01 1.56
C GLY A 182 -5.45 -0.37 0.86
N VAL A 183 -5.65 0.77 0.19
CA VAL A 183 -4.56 1.60 -0.37
C VAL A 183 -4.49 2.93 0.39
N SER A 184 -3.32 3.21 0.94
CA SER A 184 -3.01 4.47 1.63
C SER A 184 -2.09 5.31 0.75
N VAL A 185 -2.50 6.53 0.39
CA VAL A 185 -1.60 7.52 -0.22
C VAL A 185 -0.99 8.36 0.89
N THR A 186 0.33 8.28 1.06
CA THR A 186 1.07 8.92 2.16
C THR A 186 2.37 9.55 1.66
N SER A 187 3.18 10.13 2.55
CA SER A 187 4.52 10.62 2.23
C SER A 187 5.61 9.63 2.65
N SER A 188 6.79 9.77 2.07
CA SER A 188 7.96 8.95 2.39
C SER A 188 8.31 9.07 3.87
N GLU A 189 8.26 10.29 4.43
CA GLU A 189 8.54 10.51 5.85
C GLU A 189 7.50 9.85 6.75
N SER A 190 6.21 10.02 6.45
CA SER A 190 5.14 9.39 7.23
C SER A 190 5.27 7.87 7.24
N TRP A 191 5.54 7.24 6.09
CA TRP A 191 5.71 5.80 6.00
C TRP A 191 6.92 5.30 6.80
N MET A 192 8.08 5.98 6.71
CA MET A 192 9.27 5.61 7.48
C MET A 192 9.01 5.59 8.99
N TYR A 193 8.29 6.60 9.51
CA TYR A 193 7.93 6.63 10.94
C TYR A 193 6.87 5.58 11.29
N GLU A 194 5.90 5.34 10.41
CA GLU A 194 4.86 4.32 10.62
C GLU A 194 5.44 2.89 10.67
N CYS A 195 6.48 2.60 9.87
CA CYS A 195 7.23 1.34 9.95
C CYS A 195 7.87 1.11 11.32
N LEU A 196 8.40 2.17 11.95
CA LEU A 196 9.09 2.02 13.24
C LEU A 196 8.11 1.98 14.43
N GLY A 197 7.03 2.77 14.37
CA GLY A 197 5.99 2.85 15.40
C GLY A 197 6.41 3.49 16.73
N ASP A 198 7.69 3.44 17.09
CA ASP A 198 8.24 3.95 18.36
C ASP A 198 9.65 4.53 18.18
N ALA A 199 9.94 5.62 18.90
CA ALA A 199 11.27 6.23 18.95
C ALA A 199 12.31 5.35 19.68
N ALA A 200 11.88 4.35 20.45
CA ALA A 200 12.73 3.33 21.05
C ALA A 200 13.20 2.26 20.04
N HIS A 201 12.68 2.24 18.81
CA HIS A 201 13.07 1.26 17.80
C HIS A 201 14.57 1.36 17.45
N PRO A 202 15.32 0.25 17.31
CA PRO A 202 16.77 0.29 17.02
C PRO A 202 17.14 1.10 15.77
N ALA A 203 16.27 1.10 14.75
CA ALA A 203 16.45 1.85 13.51
C ALA A 203 16.06 3.35 13.61
N PHE A 204 15.58 3.83 14.76
CA PHE A 204 15.15 5.23 14.92
C PHE A 204 16.29 6.23 14.74
N LYS A 205 17.46 5.96 15.33
CA LYS A 205 18.63 6.84 15.21
C LYS A 205 19.12 6.97 13.74
N PRO A 206 19.21 5.88 12.97
CA PRO A 206 19.38 5.97 11.52
C PRO A 206 18.28 6.77 10.81
N LEU A 207 17.00 6.52 11.11
CA LEU A 207 15.87 7.23 10.50
C LEU A 207 15.99 8.74 10.70
N ILE A 208 16.17 9.22 11.93
CA ILE A 208 16.23 10.66 12.21
C ILE A 208 17.44 11.32 11.53
N THR A 209 18.54 10.58 11.36
CA THR A 209 19.72 11.06 10.63
C THR A 209 19.40 11.22 9.15
N ILE A 210 18.70 10.26 8.55
CA ILE A 210 18.24 10.30 7.16
C ILE A 210 17.26 11.46 6.94
N VAL A 211 16.24 11.59 7.79
CA VAL A 211 15.24 12.67 7.69
C VAL A 211 15.88 14.05 7.78
N LYS A 212 16.79 14.26 8.74
CA LYS A 212 17.51 15.53 8.86
C LYS A 212 18.41 15.81 7.67
N GLY A 213 19.16 14.81 7.19
CA GLY A 213 20.04 14.94 6.04
C GLY A 213 19.29 15.24 4.73
N ALA A 214 18.07 14.71 4.60
CA ALA A 214 17.21 14.91 3.43
C ALA A 214 16.23 16.08 3.59
N GLY A 215 16.34 16.92 4.63
CA GLY A 215 15.33 17.91 4.97
C GLY A 215 15.05 18.93 3.86
N GLU A 216 16.10 19.51 3.26
CA GLU A 216 15.94 20.47 2.17
C GLU A 216 15.41 19.82 0.89
N ASN A 217 15.95 18.65 0.54
CA ASN A 217 15.47 17.86 -0.57
C ASN A 217 13.99 17.50 -0.41
N THR A 218 13.57 17.07 0.78
CA THR A 218 12.17 16.71 1.06
C THR A 218 11.24 17.90 0.90
N LYS A 219 11.63 19.09 1.38
CA LYS A 219 10.85 20.33 1.15
C LYS A 219 10.70 20.62 -0.34
N ASN A 220 11.79 20.53 -1.11
CA ASN A 220 11.80 20.79 -2.54
C ASN A 220 10.97 19.76 -3.33
N VAL A 221 10.98 18.51 -2.91
CA VAL A 221 10.12 17.46 -3.47
C VAL A 221 8.65 17.77 -3.17
N LEU A 222 8.30 18.02 -1.90
CA LEU A 222 6.92 18.27 -1.50
C LEU A 222 6.33 19.52 -2.17
N ALA A 223 7.14 20.55 -2.42
CA ALA A 223 6.71 21.75 -3.14
C ALA A 223 6.32 21.48 -4.61
N SER A 224 6.76 20.36 -5.19
CA SER A 224 6.40 19.96 -6.56
C SER A 224 5.08 19.20 -6.65
N LEU A 225 4.59 18.70 -5.50
CA LEU A 225 3.36 17.93 -5.46
C LEU A 225 2.20 18.73 -6.05
N PRO A 226 1.27 18.05 -6.72
CA PRO A 226 0.03 18.68 -7.11
C PRO A 226 -0.71 19.25 -5.90
N PRO A 227 -1.54 20.30 -6.11
CA PRO A 227 -2.36 20.84 -5.04
C PRO A 227 -3.14 19.71 -4.38
N MET A 228 -3.08 19.64 -3.06
CA MET A 228 -3.84 18.64 -2.32
C MET A 228 -5.34 18.87 -2.60
N PRO A 229 -6.14 17.79 -2.71
CA PRO A 229 -7.59 17.92 -2.82
C PRO A 229 -8.11 18.81 -1.70
N LYS A 230 -9.00 19.74 -2.05
CA LYS A 230 -9.79 20.45 -1.05
C LYS A 230 -10.80 19.44 -0.52
N ILE A 231 -10.46 18.78 0.58
CA ILE A 231 -11.38 17.92 1.33
C ILE A 231 -12.58 18.76 1.78
#